data_AF-A0A3D1A3K5-F1
#
_entry.id   AF-A0A3D1A3K5-F1
#
_cell.length_a   1.000
_cell.length_b   1.000
_cell.length_c   1.000
_cell.angle_alpha   90.00
_cell.angle_beta   90.00
_cell.angle_gamma   90.00
#
_symmetry.space_group_name_H-M   'P 1'
#
loop_
_entity.id
_entity.type
_entity.pdbx_description
1 polymer ?
#
loop_
_entity_poly.entity_id
_entity_poly.type
_entity_poly.pdbx_seq_one_letter_code
_entity_poly.pdbx_strand_id
1 'polypeptide(L)'
;MKKLVCRICTVKLVEAAYGRAWWFRLVREPLRLGMLLMGRIYGVRPGDYEVLSEACRSCPRLVKLELKERSALFRLLNALVNPAFDRLIERLLTERERREAEDFAEKAVRGRK
;
A
#
# COMPACT_ATOMS: atom_id res chain seq x y z
N MET A 1 1.66 17.57 -11.66
CA MET A 1 1.80 16.12 -11.36
C MET A 1 2.04 15.95 -9.87
N LYS A 2 1.39 14.99 -9.21
CA LYS A 2 1.57 14.76 -7.76
C LYS A 2 2.79 13.87 -7.52
N LYS A 3 3.71 14.27 -6.63
CA LYS A 3 4.87 13.44 -6.24
C LYS A 3 4.46 12.40 -5.21
N LEU A 4 4.85 11.14 -5.43
CA LEU A 4 4.64 10.08 -4.46
C LEU A 4 5.65 10.17 -3.31
N VAL A 5 5.18 10.48 -2.09
CA VAL A 5 5.99 10.42 -0.86
C VAL A 5 5.56 9.20 -0.05
N CYS A 6 6.44 8.21 0.08
CA CYS A 6 6.20 7.02 0.90
C CYS A 6 7.25 6.92 2.00
N ARG A 7 6.81 6.85 3.26
CA ARG A 7 7.68 6.59 4.43
C ARG A 7 8.01 5.11 4.61
N ILE A 8 7.11 4.23 4.19
CA ILE A 8 7.26 2.77 4.30
C ILE A 8 6.67 2.06 3.08
N CYS A 9 7.38 1.06 2.57
CA CYS A 9 7.00 0.37 1.35
C CYS A 9 6.00 -0.74 1.67
N THR A 10 4.74 -0.51 1.33
CA THR A 10 3.68 -1.52 1.54
C THR A 10 3.92 -2.80 0.74
N VAL A 11 4.62 -2.74 -0.40
CA VAL A 11 4.97 -3.95 -1.17
C VAL A 11 5.93 -4.82 -0.37
N LYS A 12 7.01 -4.25 0.16
CA LYS A 12 8.00 -4.99 0.97
C LYS A 12 7.42 -5.52 2.27
N LEU A 13 6.58 -4.74 2.96
CA LEU A 13 5.84 -5.23 4.14
C LEU A 13 4.98 -6.45 3.79
N VAL A 14 4.29 -6.42 2.65
CA VAL A 14 3.44 -7.52 2.21
C VAL A 14 4.27 -8.74 1.79
N GLU A 15 5.41 -8.54 1.12
CA GLU A 15 6.35 -9.62 0.78
C GLU A 15 6.86 -10.33 2.05
N ALA A 16 7.30 -9.57 3.06
CA ALA A 16 7.70 -10.12 4.34
C ALA A 16 6.52 -10.87 5.03
N ALA A 17 5.32 -10.29 4.98
CA ALA A 17 4.13 -10.89 5.57
C ALA A 17 3.72 -12.19 4.86
N TYR A 18 3.86 -12.27 3.54
CA TYR A 18 3.65 -13.51 2.77
C TYR A 18 4.70 -14.57 3.09
N GLY A 19 5.95 -14.17 3.35
CA GLY A 19 6.99 -15.08 3.81
C GLY A 19 6.69 -15.69 5.18
N ARG A 20 6.00 -14.97 6.07
CA ARG A 20 5.64 -15.47 7.41
C ARG A 20 4.30 -16.19 7.49
N ALA A 21 3.28 -15.68 6.82
CA ALA A 21 1.94 -16.23 6.85
C ALA A 21 1.35 -16.33 5.45
N TRP A 22 1.29 -17.54 4.91
CA TRP A 22 0.62 -17.81 3.65
C TRP A 22 -0.86 -17.39 3.66
N TRP A 23 -1.54 -17.54 4.82
CA TRP A 23 -2.95 -17.15 5.00
C TRP A 23 -3.17 -15.63 4.90
N PHE A 24 -2.12 -14.81 5.08
CA PHE A 24 -2.20 -13.37 4.90
C PHE A 24 -2.59 -12.99 3.47
N ARG A 25 -2.28 -13.85 2.48
CA ARG A 25 -2.74 -13.68 1.08
C ARG A 25 -4.26 -13.63 1.00
N LEU A 26 -4.97 -14.49 1.74
CA LEU A 26 -6.43 -14.55 1.75
C LEU A 26 -7.07 -13.29 2.35
N VAL A 27 -6.37 -12.58 3.24
CA VAL A 27 -6.84 -11.28 3.75
C VAL A 27 -6.50 -10.17 2.77
N ARG A 28 -5.27 -10.18 2.24
CA ARG A 28 -4.73 -9.08 1.45
C ARG A 28 -5.29 -9.01 0.03
N GLU A 29 -5.49 -10.15 -0.63
CA GLU A 29 -5.97 -10.22 -2.02
C GLU A 29 -7.40 -9.67 -2.15
N PRO A 30 -8.38 -10.02 -1.30
CA PRO A 30 -9.72 -9.41 -1.33
C PRO A 30 -9.68 -7.91 -1.05
N LEU A 31 -8.86 -7.46 -0.09
CA LEU A 31 -8.65 -6.04 0.21
C LEU A 31 -8.10 -5.27 -0.99
N ARG A 32 -7.12 -5.86 -1.69
CA ARG A 32 -6.56 -5.31 -2.93
C ARG A 32 -7.62 -5.28 -4.03
N LEU A 33 -8.37 -6.35 -4.21
CA LEU A 33 -9.41 -6.45 -5.23
C LEU A 33 -10.51 -5.40 -4.99
N GLY A 34 -11.00 -5.28 -3.76
CA GLY A 34 -12.01 -4.28 -3.39
C GLY A 34 -11.53 -2.85 -3.64
N MET A 35 -10.27 -2.56 -3.33
CA MET A 35 -9.67 -1.26 -3.63
C MET A 35 -9.52 -1.00 -5.14
N LEU A 36 -9.11 -2.01 -5.92
CA LEU A 36 -9.01 -1.88 -7.38
C LEU A 36 -10.39 -1.72 -8.03
N LEU A 37 -11.40 -2.45 -7.54
CA LEU A 37 -12.79 -2.34 -7.98
C LEU A 37 -13.35 -0.95 -7.67
N MET A 38 -13.19 -0.44 -6.44
CA MET A 38 -13.55 0.93 -6.11
C MET A 38 -12.77 1.93 -6.97
N GLY A 39 -11.47 1.74 -7.15
CA GLY A 39 -10.65 2.59 -8.02
C GLY A 39 -11.21 2.67 -9.43
N ARG A 40 -11.67 1.55 -9.98
CA ARG A 40 -12.33 1.48 -11.29
C ARG A 40 -13.70 2.17 -11.30
N ILE A 41 -14.52 1.97 -10.27
CA ILE A 41 -15.84 2.61 -10.13
C ILE A 41 -15.71 4.14 -10.02
N TYR A 42 -14.74 4.64 -9.26
CA TYR A 42 -14.50 6.07 -9.05
C TYR A 42 -13.59 6.72 -10.12
N GLY A 43 -13.22 5.98 -11.17
CA GLY A 43 -12.41 6.49 -12.28
C GLY A 43 -11.02 6.98 -11.88
N VAL A 44 -10.39 6.34 -10.88
CA VAL A 44 -9.05 6.67 -10.40
C VAL A 44 -8.01 6.34 -11.46
N ARG A 45 -7.20 7.34 -11.85
CA ARG A 45 -6.12 7.19 -12.83
C ARG A 45 -4.77 7.23 -12.12
N PRO A 46 -4.07 6.08 -11.97
CA PRO A 46 -2.75 6.04 -11.33
C PRO A 46 -1.67 6.84 -12.09
N GLY A 47 -1.91 7.14 -13.38
CA GLY A 47 -0.98 7.87 -14.26
C GLY A 47 -0.78 9.34 -13.91
N ASP A 48 -1.56 9.91 -13.00
CA ASP A 48 -1.44 11.33 -12.60
C ASP A 48 -0.31 11.57 -11.57
N TYR A 49 0.32 10.50 -11.08
CA TYR A 49 1.41 10.54 -10.12
C TYR A 49 2.77 10.33 -10.78
N GLU A 50 3.72 11.23 -10.48
CA GLU A 50 5.13 11.00 -10.79
C GLU A 50 5.71 9.96 -9.83
N VAL A 51 6.12 8.83 -10.41
CA VAL A 51 6.80 7.74 -9.70
C VAL A 51 8.23 7.62 -10.22
N LEU A 52 9.18 7.63 -9.29
CA LEU A 52 10.61 7.56 -9.60
C LEU A 52 11.09 6.12 -9.79
N SER A 53 10.37 5.13 -9.25
CA SER A 53 10.68 3.70 -9.35
C SER A 53 9.56 2.95 -10.06
N GLU A 54 9.90 2.00 -10.93
CA GLU A 54 8.93 1.13 -11.60
C GLU A 54 8.10 0.31 -10.62
N ALA A 55 8.69 -0.10 -9.48
CA ALA A 55 7.99 -0.77 -8.40
C ALA A 55 6.88 0.11 -7.78
N CYS A 56 7.02 1.44 -7.86
CA CYS A 56 6.02 2.39 -7.38
C CYS A 56 4.91 2.66 -8.42
N ARG A 57 5.15 2.41 -9.72
CA ARG A 57 4.19 2.69 -10.81
C ARG A 57 2.92 1.82 -10.73
N SER A 58 3.06 0.58 -10.29
CA SER A 58 1.95 -0.33 -10.04
C SER A 58 1.51 -0.37 -8.57
N CYS A 59 2.00 0.56 -7.75
CA CYS A 59 1.76 0.52 -6.32
C CYS A 59 0.28 0.77 -5.99
N PRO A 60 -0.38 -0.14 -5.25
CA PRO A 60 -1.78 0.03 -4.84
C PRO A 60 -2.02 1.28 -3.98
N ARG A 61 -0.94 1.86 -3.42
CA ARG A 61 -1.01 3.08 -2.60
C ARG A 61 -1.43 4.32 -3.39
N LEU A 62 -1.11 4.37 -4.70
CA LEU A 62 -1.59 5.44 -5.59
C LEU A 62 -3.11 5.45 -5.69
N VAL A 63 -3.68 4.27 -5.94
CA VAL A 63 -5.14 4.09 -6.00
C VAL A 63 -5.78 4.43 -4.66
N LYS A 64 -5.16 4.01 -3.55
CA LYS A 64 -5.62 4.33 -2.19
C LYS A 64 -5.67 5.83 -1.91
N LEU A 65 -4.67 6.59 -2.35
CA LEU A 65 -4.60 8.04 -2.12
C LEU A 65 -5.72 8.75 -2.87
N GLU A 66 -5.87 8.47 -4.16
CA GLU A 66 -6.92 9.09 -4.98
C GLU A 66 -8.33 8.67 -4.49
N LEU A 67 -8.52 7.41 -4.07
CA LEU A 67 -9.77 6.97 -3.46
C LEU A 67 -10.10 7.67 -2.15
N LYS A 68 -9.09 7.99 -1.32
CA LYS A 68 -9.31 8.76 -0.09
C LYS A 68 -9.76 10.19 -0.37
N GLU A 69 -9.26 10.80 -1.44
CA GLU A 69 -9.69 12.13 -1.88
C GLU A 69 -11.10 12.11 -2.46
N ARG A 70 -11.44 11.09 -3.28
CA ARG A 70 -12.72 11.02 -4.00
C ARG A 70 -13.87 10.36 -3.24
N SER A 71 -13.59 9.48 -2.27
CA SER A 71 -14.62 8.67 -1.61
C SER A 71 -14.53 8.74 -0.09
N ALA A 72 -15.55 9.37 0.53
CA ALA A 72 -15.74 9.35 1.97
C ALA A 72 -16.02 7.92 2.50
N LEU A 73 -16.73 7.11 1.72
CA LEU A 73 -17.00 5.70 2.04
C LEU A 73 -15.70 4.90 2.14
N PHE A 74 -14.77 5.10 1.19
CA PHE A 74 -13.46 4.48 1.26
C PHE A 74 -12.66 4.95 2.47
N ARG A 75 -12.76 6.23 2.87
CA ARG A 75 -12.13 6.72 4.11
C ARG A 75 -12.66 6.01 5.35
N LEU A 76 -13.97 5.82 5.46
CA LEU A 76 -14.61 5.11 6.59
C LEU A 76 -14.20 3.64 6.63
N LEU A 77 -14.34 2.92 5.51
CA LEU A 77 -13.93 1.51 5.42
C LEU A 77 -12.44 1.35 5.71
N ASN A 78 -11.61 2.22 5.15
CA ASN A 78 -10.19 2.19 5.43
C ASN A 78 -9.91 2.49 6.90
N ALA A 79 -10.61 3.45 7.53
CA ALA A 79 -10.41 3.77 8.95
C ALA A 79 -10.81 2.62 9.87
N LEU A 80 -11.81 1.81 9.49
CA LEU A 80 -12.20 0.62 10.24
C LEU A 80 -11.19 -0.53 10.07
N VAL A 81 -10.69 -0.73 8.85
CA VAL A 81 -9.79 -1.85 8.53
C VAL A 81 -8.33 -1.56 8.90
N ASN A 82 -7.86 -0.30 8.82
CA ASN A 82 -6.45 0.04 9.10
C ASN A 82 -6.01 -0.44 10.49
N PRO A 83 -6.73 -0.17 11.60
CA PRO A 83 -6.30 -0.59 12.93
C PRO A 83 -6.18 -2.11 13.07
N ALA A 84 -7.13 -2.86 12.49
CA ALA A 84 -7.08 -4.31 12.52
C ALA A 84 -5.90 -4.84 11.70
N PHE A 85 -5.68 -4.28 10.52
CA PHE A 85 -4.57 -4.65 9.64
C PHE A 85 -3.21 -4.28 10.22
N ASP A 86 -3.09 -3.09 10.82
CA ASP A 86 -1.86 -2.60 11.42
C ASP A 86 -1.47 -3.47 12.62
N ARG A 87 -2.41 -3.81 13.52
CA ARG A 87 -2.16 -4.75 14.62
C ARG A 87 -1.77 -6.14 14.12
N LEU A 88 -2.37 -6.60 13.03
CA LEU A 88 -2.07 -7.89 12.44
C LEU A 88 -0.65 -7.91 11.84
N ILE A 89 -0.27 -6.85 11.13
CA ILE A 89 1.10 -6.65 10.65
C ILE A 89 2.10 -6.47 11.81
N GLU A 90 1.74 -5.77 12.90
CA GLU A 90 2.59 -5.64 14.10
C GLU A 90 2.87 -6.98 14.77
N ARG A 91 1.88 -7.86 14.81
CA ARG A 91 2.06 -9.21 15.36
C ARG A 91 2.81 -10.14 14.42
N LEU A 92 2.60 -9.97 13.12
CA LEU A 92 3.15 -10.86 12.11
C LEU A 92 4.59 -10.49 11.74
N LEU A 93 4.89 -9.20 11.65
CA LEU A 93 6.21 -8.70 11.26
C LEU A 93 7.00 -8.22 12.46
N THR A 94 8.27 -8.58 12.46
CA THR A 94 9.26 -8.06 13.38
C THR A 94 9.65 -6.63 13.03
N GLU A 95 10.18 -5.92 14.02
CA GLU A 95 10.70 -4.55 13.84
C GLU A 95 11.79 -4.48 12.74
N ARG A 96 12.54 -5.58 12.55
CA ARG A 96 13.55 -5.66 11.48
C ARG A 96 12.93 -5.60 10.09
N GLU A 97 11.87 -6.35 9.83
CA GLU A 97 11.18 -6.35 8.53
C GLU A 97 10.49 -5.00 8.25
N ARG A 98 10.02 -4.33 9.31
CA ARG A 98 9.48 -2.98 9.21
C ARG A 98 10.56 -2.00 8.76
N ARG A 99 11.73 -2.03 9.40
CA ARG A 99 12.88 -1.20 9.02
C ARG A 99 13.35 -1.48 7.60
N GLU A 100 13.44 -2.75 7.19
CA GLU A 100 13.80 -3.12 5.81
C GLU A 100 12.81 -2.52 4.79
N ALA A 101 11.52 -2.46 5.12
CA ALA A 101 10.51 -1.84 4.27
C ALA A 101 10.55 -0.30 4.27
N GLU A 102 10.98 0.34 5.38
CA GLU A 102 11.24 1.77 5.45
C GLU A 102 12.45 2.16 4.61
N ASP A 103 13.56 1.45 4.79
CA ASP A 103 14.80 1.66 4.01
C ASP A 103 14.54 1.51 2.51
N PHE A 104 13.74 0.51 2.11
CA PHE A 104 13.38 0.35 0.71
C PHE A 104 12.51 1.50 0.20
N ALA A 105 11.58 2.00 1.02
CA ALA A 105 10.75 3.15 0.63
C ALA A 105 11.61 4.40 0.43
N GLU A 106 12.55 4.65 1.35
CA GLU A 106 13.47 5.79 1.25
C GLU A 106 14.32 5.70 -0.02
N LYS A 107 14.86 4.51 -0.34
CA LYS A 107 15.62 4.28 -1.57
C LYS A 107 14.77 4.47 -2.83
N ALA A 108 13.57 3.89 -2.86
CA ALA A 108 12.65 3.95 -3.99
C ALA A 108 12.11 5.36 -4.24
N VAL A 109 11.80 6.12 -3.18
CA VAL A 109 11.36 7.53 -3.26
C VAL A 109 12.52 8.46 -3.59
N ARG A 110 13.76 8.12 -3.21
CA ARG A 110 14.97 8.87 -3.62
C ARG A 110 15.49 8.50 -5.02
N GLY A 111 14.87 7.55 -5.70
CA GLY A 111 15.25 7.15 -7.06
C GLY A 111 16.63 6.47 -7.17
N ARG A 112 17.17 5.93 -6.08
CA ARG A 112 18.39 5.10 -6.17
C ARG A 112 17.98 3.68 -6.52
N LYS A 113 18.35 3.28 -7.75
CA LYS A 113 18.24 1.92 -8.29
C LYS A 113 18.90 0.90 -7.36
#